data_AF-A0A953UW98-F1
#
_entry.id   AF-A0A953UW98-F1
#
_cell.length_a   1.000
_cell.length_b   1.000
_cell.length_c   1.000
_cell.angle_alpha   90.00
_cell.angle_beta   90.00
_cell.angle_gamma   90.00
#
_symmetry.space_group_name_H-M   'P 1'
#
loop_
_entity.id
_entity.type
_entity.pdbx_description
1 polymer ?
#
loop_
_entity_poly.entity_id
_entity_poly.type
_entity_poly.pdbx_seq_one_letter_code
_entity_poly.pdbx_strand_id
1 'polypeptide(L)'
;MQVLQAGRHKLLLLELDPEFIENIARQAGFEFKLEDQERRVVLELSAEDRQAPLLLFDAADPANLGWFSRCQFYVDGVSGTVLQTPIQIANQHDRGGRALPHAIRLQINKELPVTFRLPNKAPVTEQTIYAVLYNVLNALLNTGVGVCGGSVVKPLAGRTEPPGSRN
;
A
#
# COMPACT_ATOMS: atom_id res chain seq x y z
N MET A 1 16.73 8.18 11.69
CA MET A 1 16.44 9.19 10.64
C MET A 1 17.58 10.18 10.52
N GLN A 2 18.06 10.40 9.30
CA GLN A 2 19.14 11.34 9.00
C GLN A 2 18.76 12.28 7.85
N VAL A 3 19.46 13.40 7.68
CA VAL A 3 19.31 14.28 6.51
C VAL A 3 20.45 14.02 5.54
N LEU A 4 20.13 13.64 4.31
CA LEU A 4 21.09 13.44 3.22
C LEU A 4 21.10 14.63 2.26
N GLN A 5 22.26 14.92 1.69
CA GLN A 5 22.43 15.88 0.59
C GLN A 5 22.71 15.11 -0.72
N ALA A 6 21.73 15.07 -1.62
CA ALA A 6 21.84 14.45 -2.94
C ALA A 6 21.92 15.54 -4.02
N GLY A 7 23.15 15.97 -4.34
CA GLY A 7 23.38 17.09 -5.25
C GLY A 7 22.77 18.38 -4.71
N ARG A 8 21.77 18.94 -5.40
CA ARG A 8 21.03 20.14 -4.96
C ARG A 8 19.84 19.84 -4.04
N HIS A 9 19.50 18.56 -3.82
CA HIS A 9 18.33 18.16 -3.05
C HIS A 9 18.72 17.72 -1.63
N LYS A 10 17.87 18.07 -0.67
CA LYS A 10 17.92 17.56 0.71
C LYS A 10 16.84 16.50 0.90
N LEU A 11 17.24 15.34 1.39
CA LEU A 11 16.36 14.21 1.63
C LEU A 11 16.39 13.82 3.10
N LEU A 12 15.29 13.30 3.61
CA LEU A 12 15.23 12.51 4.83
C LEU A 12 15.56 11.07 4.44
N LEU A 13 16.52 10.47 5.15
CA LEU A 13 16.78 9.04 5.09
C LEU A 13 16.16 8.39 6.33
N LEU A 14 15.23 7.47 6.08
CA LEU A 14 14.62 6.61 7.08
C LEU A 14 15.49 5.36 7.27
N GLU A 15 15.82 5.09 8.53
CA GLU A 15 16.56 3.89 8.93
C GLU A 15 15.53 2.86 9.41
N LEU A 16 14.81 2.30 8.46
CA LEU A 16 13.78 1.31 8.74
C LEU A 16 14.43 0.00 9.20
N ASP A 17 13.91 -0.55 10.29
CA ASP A 17 14.29 -1.83 10.86
C ASP A 17 13.47 -2.95 10.20
N PRO A 18 14.09 -3.84 9.40
CA PRO A 18 13.40 -4.93 8.74
C PRO A 18 12.68 -5.85 9.73
N GLU A 19 13.29 -6.20 10.87
CA GLU A 19 12.68 -7.13 11.83
C GLU A 19 11.38 -6.56 12.40
N PHE A 20 11.34 -5.24 12.64
CA PHE A 20 10.12 -4.58 13.09
C PHE A 20 9.02 -4.58 12.03
N ILE A 21 9.38 -4.37 10.76
CA ILE A 21 8.46 -4.45 9.62
C ILE A 21 7.90 -5.87 9.45
N GLU A 22 8.75 -6.88 9.56
CA GLU A 22 8.34 -8.29 9.52
C GLU A 22 7.35 -8.63 10.63
N ASN A 23 7.61 -8.14 11.84
CA ASN A 23 6.70 -8.31 12.98
C ASN A 23 5.33 -7.65 12.73
N ILE A 24 5.29 -6.46 12.11
CA ILE A 24 4.03 -5.79 11.74
C ILE A 24 3.26 -6.63 10.71
N ALA A 25 3.94 -7.12 9.66
CA ALA A 25 3.31 -7.96 8.64
C ALA A 25 2.73 -9.24 9.24
N ARG A 26 3.50 -9.91 10.12
CA ARG A 26 3.07 -11.10 10.85
C ARG A 26 1.87 -10.84 11.75
N GLN A 27 1.90 -9.75 12.52
CA GLN A 27 0.80 -9.36 13.42
C GLN A 27 -0.47 -9.01 12.67
N ALA A 28 -0.34 -8.45 11.47
CA ALA A 28 -1.48 -8.21 10.59
C ALA A 28 -2.04 -9.51 9.95
N GLY A 29 -1.33 -10.65 10.04
CA GLY A 29 -1.78 -11.93 9.50
C GLY A 29 -1.39 -12.17 8.04
N PHE A 30 -0.31 -11.51 7.57
CA PHE A 30 0.27 -11.78 6.26
C PHE A 30 1.43 -12.77 6.36
N GLU A 31 1.49 -13.69 5.41
CA GLU A 31 2.74 -14.28 4.98
C GLU A 31 3.50 -13.25 4.14
N PHE A 32 4.83 -13.23 4.27
CA PHE A 32 5.62 -12.23 3.60
C PHE A 32 7.00 -12.72 3.16
N LYS A 33 7.50 -12.09 2.10
CA LYS A 33 8.92 -12.08 1.75
C LYS A 33 9.38 -10.63 1.75
N LEU A 34 10.37 -10.33 2.58
CA LEU A 34 10.96 -9.01 2.69
C LEU A 34 12.28 -8.95 1.93
N GLU A 35 12.47 -7.88 1.18
CA GLU A 35 13.74 -7.52 0.57
C GLU A 35 14.11 -6.11 1.01
N ASP A 36 15.18 -5.99 1.81
CA ASP A 36 15.71 -4.71 2.23
C ASP A 36 16.73 -4.19 1.21
N GLN A 37 16.44 -3.05 0.59
CA GLN A 37 17.31 -2.40 -0.39
C GLN A 37 17.80 -1.07 0.16
N GLU A 38 18.82 -0.49 -0.49
CA GLU A 38 19.43 0.78 -0.06
C GLU A 38 18.41 1.92 0.07
N ARG A 39 17.49 2.05 -0.90
CA ARG A 39 16.57 3.19 -1.01
C ARG A 39 15.11 2.86 -0.68
N ARG A 40 14.80 1.59 -0.45
CA ARG A 40 13.43 1.11 -0.21
C ARG A 40 13.42 -0.23 0.51
N VAL A 41 12.33 -0.52 1.19
CA VAL A 41 11.97 -1.87 1.63
C VAL A 41 10.88 -2.38 0.70
N VAL A 42 10.97 -3.62 0.24
CA VAL A 42 9.93 -4.29 -0.55
C VAL A 42 9.39 -5.46 0.25
N LEU A 43 8.06 -5.59 0.28
CA LEU A 43 7.35 -6.73 0.82
C LEU A 43 6.46 -7.35 -0.26
N GLU A 44 6.64 -8.64 -0.50
CA GLU A 44 5.62 -9.46 -1.17
C GLU A 44 4.74 -10.04 -0.06
N LEU A 45 3.48 -9.66 -0.03
CA LEU A 45 2.52 -10.01 1.03
C LEU A 45 1.44 -10.94 0.48
N SER A 46 1.10 -11.99 1.22
CA SER A 46 0.02 -12.93 0.90
C SER A 46 -0.82 -13.25 2.14
N ALA A 47 -2.12 -13.43 1.97
CA ALA A 47 -3.06 -13.82 3.02
C ALA A 47 -3.87 -15.05 2.56
N GLU A 48 -3.18 -16.15 2.25
CA GLU A 48 -3.75 -17.34 1.60
C GLU A 48 -4.82 -18.05 2.44
N ASP A 49 -4.74 -17.95 3.77
CA ASP A 49 -5.74 -18.54 4.68
C ASP A 49 -7.12 -17.84 4.58
N ARG A 50 -7.19 -16.69 3.92
CA ARG A 50 -8.40 -15.89 3.83
C ARG A 50 -9.26 -16.32 2.64
N GLN A 51 -10.54 -16.58 2.92
CA GLN A 51 -11.52 -16.92 1.87
C GLN A 51 -11.94 -15.73 1.00
N ALA A 52 -11.92 -14.51 1.55
CA ALA A 52 -12.25 -13.30 0.82
C ALA A 52 -10.99 -12.59 0.29
N PRO A 53 -11.05 -11.87 -0.85
CA PRO A 53 -9.92 -11.09 -1.33
C PRO A 53 -9.50 -10.01 -0.32
N LEU A 54 -8.30 -9.47 -0.51
CA LEU A 54 -7.90 -8.21 0.13
C LEU A 54 -8.87 -7.11 -0.30
N LEU A 55 -9.26 -6.26 0.65
CA LEU A 55 -10.22 -5.19 0.47
C LEU A 55 -9.61 -4.00 -0.27
N LEU A 56 -8.98 -4.24 -1.42
CA LEU A 56 -8.55 -3.23 -2.37
C LEU A 56 -9.66 -3.05 -3.40
N PHE A 57 -10.42 -1.97 -3.34
CA PHE A 57 -11.67 -1.83 -4.12
C PHE A 57 -11.66 -0.59 -5.02
N ASP A 58 -12.48 -0.56 -6.07
CA ASP A 58 -12.63 0.63 -6.91
C ASP A 58 -13.40 1.72 -6.15
N ALA A 59 -12.75 2.85 -5.87
CA ALA A 59 -13.37 3.97 -5.17
C ALA A 59 -14.44 4.69 -6.02
N ALA A 60 -14.44 4.50 -7.34
CA ALA A 60 -15.40 5.11 -8.25
C ALA A 60 -16.67 4.27 -8.45
N ASP A 61 -16.67 2.99 -8.09
CA ASP A 61 -17.84 2.11 -8.26
C ASP A 61 -18.90 2.39 -7.17
N PRO A 62 -20.14 2.79 -7.54
CA PRO A 62 -21.23 3.00 -6.59
C PRO A 62 -21.60 1.77 -5.75
N ALA A 63 -21.26 0.55 -6.20
CA ALA A 63 -21.45 -0.66 -5.41
C ALA A 63 -20.57 -0.69 -4.15
N ASN A 64 -19.49 0.10 -4.11
CA ASN A 64 -18.51 0.12 -3.03
C ASN A 64 -18.75 1.26 -2.02
N LEU A 65 -19.89 1.97 -2.06
CA LEU A 65 -20.19 3.11 -1.17
C LEU A 65 -20.03 2.77 0.32
N GLY A 66 -20.37 1.54 0.72
CA GLY A 66 -20.18 1.06 2.10
C GLY A 66 -18.71 1.07 2.53
N TRP A 67 -17.81 0.58 1.67
CA TRP A 67 -16.36 0.61 1.93
C TRP A 67 -15.79 2.01 1.77
N PHE A 68 -16.21 2.76 0.76
CA PHE A 68 -15.79 4.13 0.51
C PHE A 68 -16.05 5.03 1.73
N SER A 69 -17.20 4.89 2.39
CA SER A 69 -17.54 5.67 3.60
C SER A 69 -16.65 5.38 4.82
N ARG A 70 -15.88 4.28 4.81
CA ARG A 70 -15.11 3.78 5.98
C ARG A 70 -13.61 3.66 5.70
N CYS A 71 -13.19 3.69 4.44
CA CYS A 71 -11.79 3.50 4.08
C CYS A 71 -10.94 4.67 4.56
N GLN A 72 -9.78 4.36 5.12
CA GLN A 72 -8.83 5.34 5.64
C GLN A 72 -7.72 5.68 4.65
N PHE A 73 -7.53 4.82 3.64
CA PHE A 73 -6.44 4.94 2.68
C PHE A 73 -6.98 4.90 1.26
N TYR A 74 -6.31 5.69 0.42
CA TYR A 74 -6.53 5.74 -1.01
C TYR A 74 -5.21 5.46 -1.73
N VAL A 75 -5.29 4.71 -2.82
CA VAL A 75 -4.18 4.40 -3.69
C VAL A 75 -4.43 5.08 -5.03
N ASP A 76 -3.47 5.87 -5.51
CA ASP A 76 -3.49 6.30 -6.90
C ASP A 76 -3.26 5.08 -7.81
N GLY A 77 -4.26 4.67 -8.61
CA GLY A 77 -4.15 3.45 -9.41
C GLY A 77 -3.27 3.59 -10.66
N VAL A 78 -2.67 4.75 -10.91
CA VAL A 78 -1.60 4.92 -11.91
C VAL A 78 -0.23 4.63 -11.30
N SER A 79 0.11 5.24 -10.16
CA SER A 79 1.44 5.10 -9.55
C SER A 79 1.54 4.01 -8.48
N GLY A 80 0.41 3.53 -7.96
CA GLY A 80 0.34 2.67 -6.78
C GLY A 80 0.61 3.39 -5.46
N THR A 81 0.79 4.70 -5.47
CA THR A 81 1.09 5.46 -4.26
C THR A 81 -0.10 5.47 -3.31
N VAL A 82 0.10 5.04 -2.06
CA VAL A 82 -0.85 5.23 -0.98
C VAL A 82 -0.77 6.70 -0.56
N LEU A 83 -1.84 7.46 -0.81
CA LEU A 83 -1.84 8.93 -0.74
C LEU A 83 -1.34 9.43 0.63
N GLN A 84 -0.46 10.44 0.58
CA GLN A 84 0.13 11.10 1.75
C GLN A 84 1.02 10.18 2.63
N THR A 85 1.50 9.06 2.08
CA THR A 85 2.42 8.15 2.77
C THR A 85 3.64 7.84 1.87
N PRO A 86 4.74 7.31 2.42
CA PRO A 86 5.86 6.82 1.61
C PRO A 86 5.62 5.40 1.06
N ILE A 87 4.40 4.87 1.17
CA ILE A 87 4.04 3.50 0.81
C ILE A 87 3.49 3.47 -0.61
N GLN A 88 3.87 2.44 -1.36
CA GLN A 88 3.30 2.10 -2.66
C GLN A 88 2.80 0.66 -2.64
N ILE A 89 1.72 0.39 -3.38
CA ILE A 89 1.10 -0.92 -3.52
C ILE A 89 0.97 -1.26 -5.01
N ALA A 90 1.21 -2.52 -5.35
CA ALA A 90 0.95 -3.09 -6.66
C ALA A 90 0.29 -4.47 -6.53
N ASN A 91 -0.49 -4.88 -7.52
CA ASN A 91 -1.00 -6.25 -7.56
C ASN A 91 0.14 -7.23 -7.84
N GLN A 92 0.13 -8.36 -7.12
CA GLN A 92 0.85 -9.54 -7.59
C GLN A 92 0.02 -10.23 -8.67
N HIS A 93 0.69 -10.87 -9.63
CA HIS A 93 0.02 -11.54 -10.74
C HIS A 93 0.44 -13.00 -10.81
N ASP A 94 -0.49 -13.86 -11.20
CA ASP A 94 -0.18 -15.23 -11.58
C ASP A 94 0.59 -15.28 -12.91
N ARG A 95 1.00 -16.49 -13.33
CA ARG A 95 1.68 -16.70 -14.62
C ARG A 95 0.82 -16.33 -15.82
N GLY A 96 -0.50 -16.26 -15.66
CA GLY A 96 -1.46 -15.84 -16.68
C GLY A 96 -1.71 -14.34 -16.72
N GLY A 97 -1.03 -13.55 -15.86
CA GLY A 97 -1.21 -12.10 -15.78
C GLY A 97 -2.48 -11.67 -15.06
N ARG A 98 -3.13 -12.56 -14.30
CA ARG A 98 -4.29 -12.20 -13.47
C ARG A 98 -3.83 -11.78 -12.09
N ALA A 99 -4.42 -10.69 -11.58
CA ALA A 99 -4.13 -10.21 -10.24
C ALA A 99 -4.52 -11.25 -9.19
N LEU A 100 -3.62 -11.54 -8.25
CA LEU A 100 -3.86 -12.46 -7.15
C LEU A 100 -4.75 -11.79 -6.09
N PRO A 101 -5.94 -12.34 -5.78
CA PRO A 101 -6.91 -11.69 -4.90
C PRO A 101 -6.45 -11.54 -3.45
N HIS A 102 -5.53 -12.40 -3.01
CA HIS A 102 -5.04 -12.45 -1.62
C HIS A 102 -3.62 -11.91 -1.47
N ALA A 103 -3.02 -11.36 -2.52
CA ALA A 103 -1.62 -10.96 -2.52
C ALA A 103 -1.35 -9.60 -3.17
N ILE A 104 -0.48 -8.82 -2.54
CA ILE A 104 0.00 -7.53 -3.05
C ILE A 104 1.51 -7.41 -2.86
N ARG A 105 2.14 -6.57 -3.67
CA ARG A 105 3.49 -6.09 -3.43
C ARG A 105 3.40 -4.71 -2.79
N LEU A 106 4.06 -4.52 -1.66
CA LEU A 106 4.17 -3.25 -0.96
C LEU A 106 5.61 -2.77 -1.01
N GLN A 107 5.80 -1.46 -1.16
CA GLN A 107 7.11 -0.81 -1.11
C GLN A 107 7.06 0.37 -0.13
N ILE A 108 8.11 0.55 0.67
CA ILE A 108 8.30 1.72 1.53
C ILE A 108 9.56 2.44 1.08
N ASN A 109 9.43 3.70 0.66
CA ASN A 109 10.58 4.52 0.27
C ASN A 109 11.34 5.01 1.51
N LYS A 110 12.66 4.76 1.56
CA LYS A 110 13.53 5.21 2.65
C LYS A 110 13.95 6.66 2.48
N GLU A 111 13.99 7.16 1.25
CA GLU A 111 14.37 8.53 0.94
C GLU A 111 13.15 9.38 0.65
N LEU A 112 12.96 10.46 1.40
CA LEU A 112 11.84 11.38 1.25
C LEU A 112 12.33 12.82 1.08
N PRO A 113 11.61 13.68 0.35
CA PRO A 113 11.91 15.11 0.35
C PRO A 113 11.89 15.67 1.77
N VAL A 114 12.78 16.62 2.10
CA VAL A 114 12.78 17.26 3.43
C VAL A 114 11.47 18.01 3.76
N THR A 115 10.71 18.35 2.73
CA THR A 115 9.38 18.98 2.80
C THR A 115 8.24 17.97 2.96
N PHE A 116 8.51 16.67 2.86
CA PHE A 116 7.49 15.63 2.99
C PHE A 116 6.89 15.65 4.40
N ARG A 117 5.56 15.58 4.47
CA ARG A 117 4.80 15.57 5.72
C ARG A 117 3.69 14.54 5.61
N LEU A 118 3.41 13.90 6.72
CA LEU A 118 2.22 13.06 6.88
C LEU A 118 0.97 13.95 7.01
N PRO A 119 -0.24 13.36 6.98
CA PRO A 119 -1.48 14.09 7.23
C PRO A 119 -1.39 14.97 8.48
N ASN A 120 -2.10 16.10 8.48
CA ASN A 120 -2.04 17.13 9.52
C ASN A 120 -0.66 17.81 9.67
N LYS A 121 0.16 17.78 8.62
CA LYS A 121 1.52 18.36 8.60
C LYS A 121 2.45 17.70 9.62
N ALA A 122 2.16 16.48 10.05
CA ALA A 122 2.96 15.76 11.03
C ALA A 122 4.37 15.48 10.47
N PRO A 123 5.42 15.61 11.31
CA PRO A 123 6.77 15.23 10.92
C PRO A 123 6.84 13.72 10.69
N VAL A 124 7.73 13.31 9.80
CA VAL A 124 7.94 11.90 9.50
C VAL A 124 9.05 11.37 10.38
N THR A 125 8.79 10.23 11.01
CA THR A 125 9.76 9.42 11.77
C THR A 125 9.54 7.95 11.45
N GLU A 126 10.51 7.10 11.73
CA GLU A 126 10.39 5.65 11.56
C GLU A 126 9.14 5.10 12.28
N GLN A 127 8.90 5.54 13.52
CA GLN A 127 7.73 5.14 14.30
C GLN A 127 6.40 5.50 13.62
N THR A 128 6.31 6.69 13.02
CA THR A 128 5.10 7.06 12.27
C THR A 128 4.92 6.19 11.02
N ILE A 129 6.00 5.80 10.36
CA ILE A 129 5.93 4.92 9.18
C ILE A 129 5.49 3.51 9.57
N TYR A 130 5.98 2.99 10.70
CA TYR A 130 5.51 1.71 11.23
C TYR A 130 4.03 1.72 11.58
N ALA A 131 3.54 2.79 12.22
CA ALA A 131 2.12 2.95 12.52
C ALA A 131 1.27 3.03 11.23
N VAL A 132 1.74 3.76 10.21
CA VAL A 132 1.07 3.83 8.91
C VAL A 132 1.04 2.47 8.23
N LEU A 133 2.16 1.72 8.22
CA LEU A 133 2.22 0.37 7.67
C LEU A 133 1.19 -0.55 8.33
N TYR A 134 1.19 -0.61 9.67
CA TYR A 134 0.22 -1.41 10.42
C TYR A 134 -1.23 -1.06 10.06
N ASN A 135 -1.55 0.23 9.98
CA ASN A 135 -2.90 0.69 9.62
C ASN A 135 -3.27 0.36 8.18
N VAL A 136 -2.34 0.46 7.22
CA VAL A 136 -2.58 0.07 5.82
C VAL A 136 -2.85 -1.43 5.71
N LEU A 137 -2.03 -2.26 6.35
CA LEU A 137 -2.20 -3.72 6.34
C LEU A 137 -3.54 -4.13 6.96
N ASN A 138 -3.90 -3.52 8.10
CA ASN A 138 -5.21 -3.75 8.71
C ASN A 138 -6.36 -3.28 7.82
N ALA A 139 -6.19 -2.15 7.11
CA ALA A 139 -7.23 -1.65 6.22
C ALA A 139 -7.48 -2.62 5.06
N LEU A 140 -6.43 -3.21 4.49
CA LEU A 140 -6.54 -4.23 3.43
C LEU A 140 -7.30 -5.48 3.88
N LEU A 141 -7.35 -5.79 5.18
CA LEU A 141 -8.05 -6.97 5.68
C LEU A 141 -9.47 -6.67 6.19
N ASN A 142 -9.67 -5.50 6.79
CA ASN A 142 -10.83 -5.27 7.66
C ASN A 142 -11.76 -4.13 7.23
N THR A 143 -11.23 -3.04 6.65
CA THR A 143 -12.03 -1.82 6.41
C THR A 143 -12.13 -1.42 4.95
N GLY A 144 -11.07 -1.64 4.18
CA GLY A 144 -10.96 -1.30 2.77
C GLY A 144 -9.94 -0.20 2.47
N VAL A 145 -9.31 -0.34 1.31
CA VAL A 145 -8.41 0.62 0.68
C VAL A 145 -8.96 0.94 -0.71
N GLY A 146 -9.25 2.21 -0.97
CA GLY A 146 -9.85 2.65 -2.23
C GLY A 146 -8.81 2.88 -3.31
N VAL A 147 -8.97 2.30 -4.48
CA VAL A 147 -8.16 2.60 -5.67
C VAL A 147 -8.82 3.75 -6.44
N CYS A 148 -8.04 4.80 -6.67
CA CYS A 148 -8.47 6.01 -7.35
C CYS A 148 -7.92 6.01 -8.78
N GLY A 149 -8.79 5.66 -9.74
CA GLY A 149 -8.49 5.74 -11.18
C GLY A 149 -7.32 4.86 -11.62
N GLY A 150 -6.92 5.00 -12.89
CA GLY A 150 -5.74 4.32 -13.44
C GLY A 150 -5.95 2.85 -13.83
N SER A 151 -4.91 2.28 -14.45
CA SER A 151 -4.93 0.91 -15.00
C SER A 151 -3.86 0.00 -14.42
N VAL A 152 -2.95 0.53 -13.58
CA VAL A 152 -1.78 -0.20 -13.07
C VAL A 152 -2.15 -1.00 -11.84
N VAL A 153 -2.78 -0.35 -10.85
CA VAL A 153 -3.35 -1.05 -9.70
C VAL A 153 -4.80 -1.41 -10.00
N LYS A 154 -5.11 -2.69 -9.94
CA LYS A 154 -6.45 -3.24 -10.10
C LYS A 154 -7.10 -3.48 -8.75
N PRO A 155 -8.40 -3.19 -8.62
CA PRO A 155 -9.21 -3.67 -7.50
C PRO A 155 -9.12 -5.19 -7.38
N LEU A 156 -9.08 -5.69 -6.16
CA LEU A 156 -9.14 -7.11 -5.80
C LEU A 156 -10.49 -7.50 -5.17
N ALA A 157 -11.22 -6.52 -4.62
CA ALA A 157 -12.53 -6.71 -4.01
C ALA A 157 -13.60 -5.84 -4.71
N GLY A 158 -14.86 -6.26 -4.58
CA GLY A 158 -16.00 -5.65 -5.28
C GLY A 158 -16.14 -6.21 -6.69
N ARG A 159 -16.76 -5.44 -7.58
CA ARG A 159 -16.80 -5.80 -9.01
C ARG A 159 -15.43 -5.54 -9.63
N THR A 160 -14.70 -6.62 -9.87
CA THR A 160 -13.37 -6.57 -10.52
C THR A 160 -13.45 -6.73 -12.05
N GLU A 161 -14.62 -7.13 -12.57
CA GLU A 161 -14.91 -7.19 -13.99
C GLU A 161 -15.41 -5.83 -14.51
N PRO A 162 -14.92 -5.35 -15.68
CA PRO A 162 -15.48 -4.14 -16.29
C PRO A 162 -16.97 -4.38 -16.61
N PRO A 163 -17.84 -3.37 -16.44
CA PRO A 163 -19.23 -3.49 -16.85
C PRO A 163 -19.26 -3.87 -18.34
N GLY A 164 -19.78 -5.07 -18.63
CA GLY A 164 -19.89 -5.56 -20.00
C GLY A 164 -20.63 -4.55 -20.87
N SER A 165 -20.11 -4.31 -22.07
CA SER A 165 -20.75 -3.54 -23.13
C SER A 165 -22.20 -4.00 -23.27
N ARG A 166 -23.16 -3.20 -22.80
CA ARG A 166 -24.57 -3.39 -23.15
C ARG A 166 -24.70 -2.94 -24.60
N ASN A 167 -24.77 -3.91 -25.51
CA ASN A 167 -25.17 -3.71 -26.91
C ASN A 167 -26.54 -3.05 -27.00
#